data_AF-A0A661R2V7-F1
#
_entry.id   AF-A0A661R2V7-F1
#
_cell.length_a   1.000
_cell.length_b   1.000
_cell.length_c   1.000
_cell.angle_alpha   90.00
_cell.angle_beta   90.00
_cell.angle_gamma   90.00
#
_symmetry.space_group_name_H-M   'P 1'
#
loop_
_entity.id
_entity.type
_entity.pdbx_description
1 polymer ?
#
loop_
_entity_poly.entity_id
_entity_poly.type
_entity_poly.pdbx_seq_one_letter_code
_entity_poly.pdbx_strand_id
1 'polypeptide(L)'
;MRKAFAVPFDGISYKGNRYLLPTKLFVDSQGELGFFPKGAEVNNLKVRFVEDPDQVVFEEKNKGGIATAFDFLGAYIGLTLREVRKWFIEQKGLDYARSLISWELNLGIPSRDYEDNRLVKAMKTVALTGWNLTLPFFEEIDLGSVKKARKIAEEQIDAMVVREGTEQIHPDNVTVIPEIIAEVIGYSRSPMRQNGMYLLVDVGASTLDVSTFILTEEDNEDSYPILFADIGRLGGYELHKKRVNKIVGIIESKLCSLSESCDGISPLPERKEYFPELTEKDYAEFSNSDHSFRKDCSLLLRRVVGMTKKKRNPRSAEW
;
A
#
# COMPACT_ATOMS: atom_id res chain seq x y z
N MET A 1 23.17 -21.23 7.60
CA MET A 1 22.97 -19.81 8.01
C MET A 1 22.05 -19.17 6.96
N ARG A 2 20.83 -18.77 7.33
CA ARG A 2 19.90 -18.09 6.42
C ARG A 2 20.45 -16.68 6.15
N LYS A 3 20.70 -16.33 4.88
CA LYS A 3 21.14 -14.98 4.48
C LYS A 3 19.91 -14.21 4.01
N ALA A 4 19.78 -12.97 4.46
CA ALA A 4 18.77 -12.03 3.98
C ALA A 4 19.48 -10.85 3.32
N PHE A 5 18.96 -10.39 2.18
CA PHE A 5 19.52 -9.27 1.44
C PHE A 5 18.43 -8.23 1.20
N ALA A 6 18.71 -6.98 1.55
CA ALA A 6 17.90 -5.85 1.10
C ALA A 6 18.37 -5.45 -0.31
N VAL A 7 17.44 -5.38 -1.27
CA VAL A 7 17.74 -5.01 -2.66
C VAL A 7 17.69 -3.49 -2.81
N PRO A 8 18.81 -2.83 -3.14
CA PRO A 8 18.79 -1.41 -3.47
C PRO A 8 18.21 -1.17 -4.87
N PHE A 9 17.35 -0.17 -5.01
CA PHE A 9 16.77 0.26 -6.28
C PHE A 9 17.46 1.54 -6.76
N ASP A 10 18.75 1.47 -7.03
CA ASP A 10 19.53 2.66 -7.38
C ASP A 10 19.02 3.31 -8.68
N GLY A 11 18.91 4.63 -8.68
CA GLY A 11 18.37 5.41 -9.81
C GLY A 11 16.83 5.44 -9.91
N ILE A 12 16.11 4.58 -9.17
CA ILE A 12 14.64 4.48 -9.19
C ILE A 12 14.02 4.81 -7.82
N SER A 13 14.75 4.49 -6.75
CA SER A 13 14.34 4.67 -5.36
C SER A 13 14.10 6.13 -4.97
N TYR A 14 13.41 6.28 -3.85
CA TYR A 14 13.30 7.56 -3.16
C TYR A 14 14.69 8.10 -2.77
N LYS A 15 14.95 9.39 -3.04
CA LYS A 15 16.27 10.02 -2.82
C LYS A 15 16.83 9.85 -1.39
N GLY A 16 15.97 9.76 -0.38
CA GLY A 16 16.37 9.60 1.02
C GLY A 16 16.56 8.15 1.47
N ASN A 17 16.15 7.16 0.68
CA ASN A 17 16.29 5.75 1.04
C ASN A 17 16.30 4.86 -0.21
N ARG A 18 17.48 4.29 -0.52
CA ARG A 18 17.69 3.46 -1.71
C ARG A 18 16.91 2.14 -1.74
N TYR A 19 16.32 1.73 -0.62
CA TYR A 19 15.53 0.50 -0.50
C TYR A 19 14.02 0.75 -0.63
N LEU A 20 13.59 2.01 -0.77
CA LEU A 20 12.18 2.36 -0.91
C LEU A 20 11.87 2.80 -2.34
N LEU A 21 10.98 2.06 -3.00
CA LEU A 21 10.42 2.45 -4.28
C LEU A 21 9.20 3.36 -4.08
N PRO A 22 9.04 4.41 -4.90
CA PRO A 22 7.84 5.22 -4.87
C PRO A 22 6.64 4.38 -5.35
N THR A 23 5.53 4.33 -4.60
CA THR A 23 4.32 3.56 -4.94
C THR A 23 3.46 4.28 -5.98
N LYS A 24 4.05 4.53 -7.16
CA LYS A 24 3.42 5.14 -8.33
C LYS A 24 4.08 4.65 -9.61
N LEU A 25 3.33 4.73 -10.70
CA LEU A 25 3.77 4.42 -12.05
C LEU A 25 3.40 5.56 -12.99
N PHE A 26 4.06 5.58 -14.14
CA PHE A 26 3.75 6.47 -15.24
C PHE A 26 3.41 5.65 -16.48
N VAL A 27 2.43 6.14 -17.24
CA VAL A 27 2.02 5.59 -18.53
C VAL A 27 2.44 6.56 -19.62
N ASP A 28 3.33 6.12 -20.50
CA ASP A 28 3.81 6.96 -21.59
C ASP A 28 2.84 7.01 -22.78
N SER A 29 3.24 7.71 -23.86
CA SER A 29 2.42 7.84 -25.07
C SER A 29 2.24 6.54 -25.86
N GLN A 30 3.10 5.55 -25.66
CA GLN A 30 3.01 4.24 -26.32
C GLN A 30 2.20 3.23 -25.48
N GLY A 31 2.00 3.54 -24.20
CA GLY A 31 1.30 2.69 -23.23
C GLY A 31 2.26 1.89 -22.34
N GLU A 32 3.56 2.15 -22.42
CA GLU A 32 4.56 1.54 -21.55
C GLU A 32 4.44 2.08 -20.13
N LEU A 33 4.63 1.18 -19.16
CA LEU A 33 4.55 1.44 -17.74
C LEU A 33 5.95 1.50 -17.15
N GLY A 34 6.21 2.52 -16.33
CA GLY A 34 7.52 2.67 -15.69
C GLY A 34 7.51 3.54 -14.44
N PHE A 35 8.66 3.59 -13.76
CA PHE A 35 8.85 4.40 -12.55
C PHE A 35 9.24 5.85 -12.84
N PHE A 36 9.70 6.16 -14.05
CA PHE A 36 10.17 7.48 -14.43
C PHE A 36 9.05 8.34 -15.00
N PRO A 37 9.07 9.67 -14.77
CA PRO A 37 8.00 10.58 -15.15
C PRO A 37 7.90 10.76 -16.67
N LYS A 38 7.23 9.82 -17.33
CA LYS A 38 6.90 9.83 -18.76
C LYS A 38 5.39 9.69 -18.92
N GLY A 39 4.72 10.77 -19.31
CA GLY A 39 3.27 10.75 -19.52
C GLY A 39 2.45 10.84 -18.24
N ALA A 40 1.37 10.06 -18.15
CA ALA A 40 0.36 10.19 -17.10
C ALA A 40 0.79 9.46 -15.81
N GLU A 41 0.73 10.16 -14.67
CA GLU A 41 1.02 9.56 -13.35
C GLU A 41 -0.19 8.79 -12.81
N VAL A 42 0.05 7.59 -12.29
CA VAL A 42 -0.90 6.79 -11.52
C VAL A 42 -0.29 6.47 -10.16
N ASN A 43 -0.99 6.82 -9.09
CA ASN A 43 -0.53 6.69 -7.69
C ASN A 43 -1.56 5.98 -6.82
N ASN A 44 -1.25 5.84 -5.51
CA ASN A 44 -2.10 5.19 -4.52
C ASN A 44 -2.45 3.73 -4.87
N LEU A 45 -1.50 3.01 -5.48
CA LEU A 45 -1.75 1.70 -6.11
C LEU A 45 -2.29 0.67 -5.11
N LYS A 46 -1.62 0.50 -3.94
CA LYS A 46 -2.08 -0.41 -2.88
C LYS A 46 -3.47 -0.03 -2.35
N VAL A 47 -3.71 1.27 -2.10
CA VAL A 47 -4.99 1.76 -1.54
C VAL A 47 -6.13 1.48 -2.51
N ARG A 48 -5.99 1.86 -3.79
CA ARG A 48 -7.01 1.61 -4.81
C ARG A 48 -7.29 0.13 -4.99
N PHE A 49 -6.24 -0.69 -4.97
CA PHE A 49 -6.39 -2.15 -5.07
C PHE A 49 -7.15 -2.75 -3.89
N VAL A 50 -6.85 -2.33 -2.66
CA VAL A 50 -7.54 -2.83 -1.46
C VAL A 50 -9.00 -2.37 -1.43
N GLU A 51 -9.29 -1.13 -1.86
CA GLU A 51 -10.65 -0.60 -1.92
C GLU A 51 -11.50 -1.32 -3.00
N ASP A 52 -10.99 -1.43 -4.23
CA ASP A 52 -11.64 -2.16 -5.32
C ASP A 52 -10.60 -2.52 -6.41
N PRO A 53 -10.16 -3.80 -6.49
CA PRO A 53 -9.21 -4.24 -7.51
C PRO A 53 -9.66 -3.97 -8.95
N ASP A 54 -10.96 -3.96 -9.20
CA ASP A 54 -11.54 -3.81 -10.54
C ASP A 54 -11.88 -2.34 -10.87
N GLN A 55 -11.61 -1.41 -9.96
CA GLN A 55 -11.78 0.03 -10.18
C GLN A 55 -11.00 0.46 -11.42
N VAL A 56 -11.66 1.10 -12.38
CA VAL A 56 -11.00 1.72 -13.53
C VAL A 56 -10.22 2.95 -13.06
N VAL A 57 -8.91 2.93 -13.31
CA VAL A 57 -7.96 3.96 -12.86
C VAL A 57 -7.42 4.78 -14.03
N PHE A 58 -7.41 4.20 -15.23
CA PHE A 58 -6.88 4.85 -16.41
C PHE A 58 -7.64 4.41 -17.66
N GLU A 59 -7.85 5.36 -18.57
CA GLU A 59 -8.42 5.13 -19.89
C GLU A 59 -7.46 5.65 -20.97
N GLU A 60 -7.02 4.75 -21.84
CA GLU A 60 -6.14 5.07 -22.95
C GLU A 60 -6.94 5.72 -24.08
N LYS A 61 -6.86 7.04 -24.18
CA LYS A 61 -7.63 7.86 -25.14
C LYS A 61 -7.52 7.40 -26.60
N ASN A 62 -6.39 6.84 -27.00
CA ASN A 62 -6.10 6.51 -28.41
C ASN A 62 -6.47 5.07 -28.80
N LYS A 63 -6.46 4.11 -27.87
CA LYS A 63 -6.72 2.68 -28.15
C LYS A 63 -8.00 2.17 -27.48
N GLY A 64 -8.68 2.99 -26.68
CA GLY A 64 -9.90 2.60 -25.95
C GLY A 64 -9.65 1.57 -24.84
N GLY A 65 -8.40 1.38 -24.42
CA GLY A 65 -8.04 0.44 -23.37
C GLY A 65 -8.32 1.02 -21.99
N ILE A 66 -9.12 0.34 -21.17
CA ILE A 66 -9.24 0.63 -19.74
C ILE A 66 -8.21 -0.17 -18.93
N ALA A 67 -7.71 0.41 -17.85
CA ALA A 67 -6.82 -0.26 -16.91
C ALA A 67 -7.31 -0.06 -15.48
N THR A 68 -7.24 -1.14 -14.70
CA THR A 68 -7.79 -1.23 -13.35
C THR A 68 -6.73 -1.05 -12.27
N ALA A 69 -7.14 -0.89 -11.01
CA ALA A 69 -6.23 -0.89 -9.87
C ALA A 69 -5.37 -2.17 -9.80
N PHE A 70 -5.97 -3.33 -10.14
CA PHE A 70 -5.27 -4.60 -10.31
C PHE A 70 -4.13 -4.49 -11.34
N ASP A 71 -4.43 -3.98 -12.53
CA ASP A 71 -3.46 -3.93 -13.64
C ASP A 71 -2.23 -3.09 -13.24
N PHE A 72 -2.46 -1.93 -12.61
CA PHE A 72 -1.35 -1.08 -12.16
C PHE A 72 -0.54 -1.68 -11.02
N LEU A 73 -1.18 -2.36 -10.06
CA LEU A 73 -0.44 -3.03 -8.99
C LEU A 73 0.37 -4.23 -9.55
N GLY A 74 -0.19 -4.98 -10.50
CA GLY A 74 0.50 -6.07 -11.19
C GLY A 74 1.72 -5.59 -11.95
N ALA A 75 1.59 -4.49 -12.70
CA ALA A 75 2.70 -3.83 -13.37
C ALA A 75 3.77 -3.36 -12.38
N TYR A 76 3.36 -2.74 -11.27
CA TYR A 76 4.28 -2.25 -10.24
C TYR A 76 5.09 -3.39 -9.62
N ILE A 77 4.44 -4.50 -9.27
CA ILE A 77 5.10 -5.70 -8.77
C ILE A 77 6.02 -6.27 -9.85
N GLY A 78 5.58 -6.37 -11.11
CA GLY A 78 6.40 -6.90 -12.20
C GLY A 78 7.67 -6.09 -12.45
N LEU A 79 7.57 -4.76 -12.51
CA LEU A 79 8.72 -3.86 -12.62
C LEU A 79 9.66 -4.00 -11.41
N THR A 80 9.10 -4.06 -10.20
CA THR A 80 9.88 -4.24 -8.96
C THR A 80 10.64 -5.57 -8.98
N LEU A 81 9.97 -6.67 -9.31
CA LEU A 81 10.56 -8.00 -9.36
C LEU A 81 11.59 -8.14 -10.48
N ARG A 82 11.40 -7.45 -11.61
CA ARG A 82 12.39 -7.39 -12.68
C ARG A 82 13.72 -6.80 -12.18
N GLU A 83 13.66 -5.70 -11.42
CA GLU A 83 14.84 -5.11 -10.78
C GLU A 83 15.45 -6.02 -9.71
N VAL A 84 14.62 -6.68 -8.90
CA VAL A 84 15.09 -7.66 -7.89
C VAL A 84 15.82 -8.83 -8.53
N ARG A 85 15.25 -9.43 -9.59
CA ARG A 85 15.86 -10.56 -10.31
C ARG A 85 17.17 -10.14 -10.96
N LYS A 86 17.18 -8.98 -11.63
CA LYS A 86 18.39 -8.42 -12.25
C LYS A 86 19.50 -8.24 -11.20
N TRP A 87 19.19 -7.55 -10.11
CA TRP A 87 20.15 -7.33 -9.02
C TRP A 87 20.67 -8.65 -8.45
N PHE A 88 19.79 -9.62 -8.21
CA PHE A 88 20.19 -10.92 -7.67
C PHE A 88 21.15 -11.65 -8.63
N ILE A 89 20.83 -11.71 -9.91
CA ILE A 89 21.68 -12.39 -10.91
C ILE A 89 23.04 -11.69 -11.00
N GLU A 90 23.07 -10.35 -11.06
CA GLU A 90 24.30 -9.57 -11.18
C GLU A 90 25.19 -9.67 -9.92
N GLN A 91 24.60 -9.63 -8.72
CA GLN A 91 25.35 -9.51 -7.45
C GLN A 91 25.56 -10.84 -6.73
N LYS A 92 24.76 -11.86 -7.06
CA LYS A 92 24.73 -13.17 -6.39
C LYS A 92 24.77 -14.34 -7.36
N GLY A 93 24.58 -14.15 -8.66
CA GLY A 93 24.51 -15.25 -9.63
C GLY A 93 25.69 -16.21 -9.56
N LEU A 94 26.92 -15.72 -9.39
CA LEU A 94 28.11 -16.56 -9.24
C LEU A 94 28.10 -17.39 -7.95
N ASP A 95 27.63 -16.82 -6.84
CA ASP A 95 27.52 -17.51 -5.54
C ASP A 95 26.56 -18.71 -5.62
N TYR A 96 25.58 -18.65 -6.53
CA TYR A 96 24.52 -19.65 -6.70
C TYR A 96 24.58 -20.41 -8.04
N ALA A 97 25.67 -20.29 -8.80
CA ALA A 97 25.77 -20.83 -10.16
C ALA A 97 25.61 -22.37 -10.26
N ARG A 98 25.79 -23.10 -9.15
CA ARG A 98 25.63 -24.56 -9.06
C ARG A 98 24.39 -24.98 -8.26
N SER A 99 23.50 -24.03 -7.97
CA SER A 99 22.28 -24.27 -7.20
C SER A 99 21.07 -24.22 -8.13
N LEU A 100 20.07 -25.04 -7.84
CA LEU A 100 18.73 -24.85 -8.38
C LEU A 100 18.05 -23.76 -7.58
N ILE A 101 17.57 -22.72 -8.25
CA ILE A 101 16.88 -21.59 -7.61
C ILE A 101 15.38 -21.85 -7.68
N SER A 102 14.75 -21.99 -6.51
CA SER A 102 13.30 -21.92 -6.37
C SER A 102 12.93 -20.54 -5.86
N TRP A 103 11.96 -19.90 -6.51
CA TRP A 103 11.46 -18.58 -6.12
C TRP A 103 10.15 -18.71 -5.36
N GLU A 104 10.07 -17.96 -4.27
CA GLU A 104 8.88 -17.83 -3.43
C GLU A 104 8.60 -16.35 -3.21
N LEU A 105 7.32 -15.97 -3.27
CA LEU A 105 6.87 -14.60 -3.03
C LEU A 105 6.04 -14.54 -1.76
N ASN A 106 6.37 -13.57 -0.90
CA ASN A 106 5.64 -13.28 0.32
C ASN A 106 5.18 -11.82 0.28
N LEU A 107 3.87 -11.57 0.32
CA LEU A 107 3.28 -10.25 0.18
C LEU A 107 2.45 -9.89 1.42
N GLY A 108 2.60 -8.64 1.88
CA GLY A 108 1.80 -8.07 2.96
C GLY A 108 0.42 -7.58 2.49
N ILE A 109 -0.61 -7.79 3.29
CA ILE A 109 -1.95 -7.21 3.09
C ILE A 109 -2.48 -6.59 4.40
N PRO A 110 -3.31 -5.54 4.35
CA PRO A 110 -3.92 -5.00 5.57
C PRO A 110 -4.74 -6.06 6.31
N SER A 111 -4.73 -5.99 7.64
CA SER A 111 -5.00 -7.18 8.47
C SER A 111 -6.47 -7.56 8.58
N ARG A 112 -7.38 -6.57 8.45
CA ARG A 112 -8.82 -6.81 8.43
C ARG A 112 -9.24 -7.64 7.21
N ASP A 113 -8.47 -7.54 6.13
CA ASP A 113 -8.86 -8.07 4.84
C ASP A 113 -8.30 -9.48 4.58
N TYR A 114 -7.63 -10.09 5.57
CA TYR A 114 -7.16 -11.47 5.46
C TYR A 114 -8.29 -12.51 5.49
N GLU A 115 -9.37 -12.22 6.22
CA GLU A 115 -10.58 -13.06 6.19
C GLU A 115 -11.36 -12.88 4.86
N ASP A 116 -11.01 -11.87 4.06
CA ASP A 116 -11.56 -11.68 2.72
C ASP A 116 -10.82 -12.56 1.70
N ASN A 117 -11.36 -13.77 1.52
CA ASN A 117 -10.88 -14.72 0.51
C ASN A 117 -10.81 -14.11 -0.91
N ARG A 118 -11.65 -13.12 -1.25
CA ARG A 118 -11.60 -12.45 -2.55
C ARG A 118 -10.34 -11.60 -2.66
N LEU A 119 -10.06 -10.76 -1.66
CA LEU A 119 -8.88 -9.89 -1.69
C LEU A 119 -7.59 -10.70 -1.59
N VAL A 120 -7.56 -11.76 -0.77
CA VAL A 120 -6.42 -12.69 -0.71
C VAL A 120 -6.20 -13.37 -2.06
N LYS A 121 -7.26 -13.87 -2.72
CA LYS A 121 -7.14 -14.44 -4.09
C LYS A 121 -6.61 -13.38 -5.05
N ALA A 122 -7.17 -12.16 -5.04
CA ALA A 122 -6.72 -11.07 -5.90
C ALA A 122 -5.24 -10.72 -5.67
N MET A 123 -4.78 -10.68 -4.42
CA MET A 123 -3.38 -10.40 -4.08
C MET A 123 -2.44 -11.52 -4.54
N LYS A 124 -2.87 -12.79 -4.46
CA LYS A 124 -2.12 -13.90 -5.07
C LYS A 124 -2.07 -13.76 -6.59
N THR A 125 -3.18 -13.45 -7.24
CA THR A 125 -3.24 -13.28 -8.70
C THR A 125 -2.35 -12.12 -9.15
N VAL A 126 -2.35 -10.98 -8.44
CA VAL A 126 -1.55 -9.81 -8.82
C VAL A 126 -0.05 -10.05 -8.62
N ALA A 127 0.33 -10.82 -7.60
CA ALA A 127 1.71 -11.26 -7.39
C ALA A 127 2.20 -12.17 -8.52
N LEU A 128 1.39 -13.17 -8.92
CA LEU A 128 1.69 -14.04 -10.06
C LEU A 128 1.72 -13.26 -11.37
N THR A 129 0.81 -12.29 -11.55
CA THR A 129 0.82 -11.38 -12.70
C THR A 129 2.14 -10.64 -12.79
N GLY A 130 2.58 -10.04 -11.67
CA GLY A 130 3.87 -9.38 -11.58
C GLY A 130 5.04 -10.33 -11.87
N TRP A 131 5.05 -11.53 -11.30
CA TRP A 131 6.09 -12.52 -11.60
C TRP A 131 6.15 -12.88 -13.08
N ASN A 132 5.00 -13.15 -13.69
CA ASN A 132 4.89 -13.50 -15.09
C ASN A 132 5.44 -12.41 -16.00
N LEU A 133 5.25 -11.12 -15.66
CA LEU A 133 5.82 -9.98 -16.40
C LEU A 133 7.37 -9.94 -16.36
N THR A 134 8.02 -10.71 -15.50
CA THR A 134 9.49 -10.82 -15.49
C THR A 134 10.03 -11.88 -16.44
N LEU A 135 9.17 -12.68 -17.06
CA LEU A 135 9.58 -13.79 -17.91
C LEU A 135 10.05 -13.29 -19.30
N PRO A 136 10.97 -14.02 -19.98
CA PRO A 136 11.61 -13.55 -21.21
C PRO A 136 10.67 -13.21 -22.37
N PHE A 137 9.45 -13.74 -22.38
CA PHE A 137 8.46 -13.46 -23.42
C PHE A 137 7.71 -12.11 -23.23
N PHE A 138 7.99 -11.38 -22.15
CA PHE A 138 7.53 -10.01 -21.94
C PHE A 138 8.73 -9.05 -21.93
N GLU A 139 9.11 -8.55 -23.11
CA GLU A 139 10.21 -7.60 -23.25
C GLU A 139 9.87 -6.27 -22.55
N GLU A 140 8.69 -5.72 -22.86
CA GLU A 140 8.17 -4.47 -22.28
C GLU A 140 6.99 -4.75 -21.35
N ILE A 141 6.80 -3.86 -20.36
CA ILE A 141 5.64 -3.89 -19.46
C ILE A 141 4.73 -2.73 -19.85
N ASP A 142 3.74 -3.03 -20.67
CA ASP A 142 2.64 -2.15 -21.10
C ASP A 142 1.28 -2.69 -20.59
N LEU A 143 0.19 -1.97 -20.85
CA LEU A 143 -1.15 -2.44 -20.46
C LEU A 143 -1.55 -3.78 -21.11
N GLY A 144 -1.08 -4.06 -22.32
CA GLY A 144 -1.40 -5.30 -23.05
C GLY A 144 -0.73 -6.53 -22.45
N SER A 145 0.55 -6.43 -22.13
CA SER A 145 1.36 -7.45 -21.45
C SER A 145 0.82 -7.73 -20.05
N VAL A 146 0.43 -6.70 -19.29
CA VAL A 146 -0.21 -6.87 -17.96
C VAL A 146 -1.48 -7.71 -18.07
N LYS A 147 -2.38 -7.40 -19.02
CA LYS A 147 -3.61 -8.18 -19.21
C LYS A 147 -3.33 -9.64 -19.62
N LYS A 148 -2.33 -9.86 -20.49
CA LYS A 148 -1.90 -11.21 -20.86
C LYS A 148 -1.33 -11.96 -19.65
N ALA A 149 -0.47 -11.32 -18.85
CA ALA A 149 0.12 -11.89 -17.66
C ALA A 149 -0.93 -12.19 -16.57
N ARG A 150 -1.95 -11.34 -16.44
CA ARG A 150 -3.11 -11.55 -15.56
C ARG A 150 -3.86 -12.81 -15.96
N LYS A 151 -4.18 -12.97 -17.24
CA LYS A 151 -4.85 -14.17 -17.73
C LYS A 151 -4.05 -15.45 -17.42
N ILE A 152 -2.73 -15.41 -17.61
CA ILE A 152 -1.84 -16.52 -17.25
C ILE A 152 -1.91 -16.79 -15.73
N ALA A 153 -1.87 -15.76 -14.90
CA ALA A 153 -1.96 -15.90 -13.45
C ALA A 153 -3.31 -16.47 -12.98
N GLU A 154 -4.41 -16.07 -13.61
CA GLU A 154 -5.75 -16.62 -13.37
C GLU A 154 -5.80 -18.11 -13.72
N GLU A 155 -5.27 -18.50 -14.89
CA GLU A 155 -5.14 -19.91 -15.29
C GLU A 155 -4.30 -20.71 -14.28
N GLN A 156 -3.17 -20.16 -13.81
CA GLN A 156 -2.31 -20.81 -12.81
C GLN A 156 -3.05 -21.06 -11.50
N ILE A 157 -3.79 -20.08 -10.99
CA ILE A 157 -4.53 -20.21 -9.73
C ILE A 157 -5.69 -21.18 -9.85
N ASP A 158 -6.48 -21.08 -10.91
CA ASP A 158 -7.69 -21.90 -11.06
C ASP A 158 -7.36 -23.37 -11.33
N ALA A 159 -6.27 -23.64 -12.06
CA ALA A 159 -5.81 -25.01 -12.34
C ALA A 159 -4.77 -25.54 -11.34
N MET A 160 -4.18 -24.69 -10.50
CA MET A 160 -3.04 -25.03 -9.62
C MET A 160 -1.89 -25.69 -10.38
N VAL A 161 -1.44 -25.05 -11.46
CA VAL A 161 -0.36 -25.56 -12.33
C VAL A 161 0.55 -24.45 -12.79
N VAL A 162 1.73 -24.86 -13.29
CA VAL A 162 2.65 -24.02 -14.06
C VAL A 162 2.91 -24.70 -15.41
N ARG A 163 3.29 -23.91 -16.42
CA ARG A 163 3.69 -24.45 -17.72
C ARG A 163 5.07 -25.09 -17.60
N GLU A 164 5.19 -26.36 -18.02
CA GLU A 164 6.47 -27.05 -18.05
C GLU A 164 7.49 -26.31 -18.92
N GLY A 165 8.76 -26.35 -18.50
CA GLY A 165 9.85 -25.68 -19.22
C GLY A 165 9.84 -24.15 -19.11
N THR A 166 9.00 -23.57 -18.24
CA THR A 166 9.00 -22.13 -17.97
C THR A 166 9.53 -21.82 -16.57
N GLU A 167 9.97 -20.58 -16.34
CA GLU A 167 10.37 -20.08 -15.01
C GLU A 167 9.17 -19.52 -14.21
N GLN A 168 7.95 -20.01 -14.49
CA GLN A 168 6.77 -19.65 -13.70
C GLN A 168 6.90 -20.19 -12.28
N ILE A 169 6.47 -19.40 -11.29
CA ILE A 169 6.32 -19.88 -9.92
C ILE A 169 4.95 -20.53 -9.74
N HIS A 170 4.91 -21.59 -8.94
CA HIS A 170 3.66 -22.26 -8.59
C HIS A 170 2.80 -21.35 -7.68
N PRO A 171 1.46 -21.37 -7.77
CA PRO A 171 0.60 -20.62 -6.86
C PRO A 171 0.85 -20.89 -5.37
N ASP A 172 1.29 -22.09 -5.00
CA ASP A 172 1.65 -22.43 -3.61
C ASP A 172 2.91 -21.73 -3.11
N ASN A 173 3.78 -21.28 -4.03
CA ASN A 173 4.96 -20.50 -3.69
C ASN A 173 4.63 -18.99 -3.54
N VAL A 174 3.35 -18.63 -3.55
CA VAL A 174 2.87 -17.26 -3.31
C VAL A 174 2.05 -17.23 -2.03
N THR A 175 2.63 -16.61 -1.00
CA THR A 175 2.00 -16.44 0.30
C THR A 175 1.58 -14.99 0.50
N VAL A 176 0.34 -14.80 0.92
CA VAL A 176 -0.20 -13.50 1.36
C VAL A 176 -0.29 -13.53 2.88
N ILE A 177 0.34 -12.56 3.53
CA ILE A 177 0.53 -12.49 4.96
C ILE A 177 -0.12 -11.18 5.46
N PRO A 178 -0.95 -11.21 6.51
CA PRO A 178 -1.44 -9.99 7.13
C PRO A 178 -0.28 -9.18 7.72
N GLU A 179 -0.28 -7.87 7.52
CA GLU A 179 0.78 -6.98 8.04
C GLU A 179 0.95 -7.12 9.56
N ILE A 180 -0.15 -7.20 10.32
CA ILE A 180 -0.11 -7.43 11.76
C ILE A 180 0.58 -8.75 12.12
N ILE A 181 0.37 -9.83 11.36
CA ILE A 181 1.03 -11.12 11.64
C ILE A 181 2.54 -11.01 11.42
N ALA A 182 2.97 -10.30 10.36
CA ALA A 182 4.38 -10.10 10.11
C ALA A 182 5.06 -9.31 11.25
N GLU A 183 4.40 -8.29 11.79
CA GLU A 183 4.88 -7.51 12.94
C GLU A 183 4.94 -8.34 14.23
N VAL A 184 3.90 -9.12 14.51
CA VAL A 184 3.82 -9.98 15.69
C VAL A 184 4.94 -11.02 15.68
N ILE A 185 5.21 -11.68 14.55
CA ILE A 185 6.32 -12.63 14.42
C ILE A 185 7.67 -11.93 14.62
N GLY A 186 7.81 -10.69 14.15
CA GLY A 186 9.00 -9.88 14.38
C GLY A 186 9.24 -9.64 15.87
N TYR A 187 8.19 -9.29 16.61
CA TYR A 187 8.27 -9.12 18.06
C TYR A 187 8.48 -10.43 18.81
N SER A 188 7.82 -11.52 18.40
CA SER A 188 7.95 -12.82 19.07
C SER A 188 9.37 -13.36 19.03
N ARG A 189 10.10 -13.08 17.94
CA ARG A 189 11.53 -13.46 17.79
C ARG A 189 12.51 -12.45 18.38
N SER A 190 12.02 -11.35 18.95
CA SER A 190 12.87 -10.32 19.56
C SER A 190 13.43 -10.77 20.91
N PRO A 191 14.68 -10.41 21.26
CA PRO A 191 15.19 -10.57 22.62
C PRO A 191 14.36 -9.84 23.69
N MET A 192 13.52 -8.89 23.29
CA MET A 192 12.63 -8.11 24.16
C MET A 192 11.22 -8.71 24.29
N ARG A 193 11.00 -9.94 23.77
CA ARG A 193 9.73 -10.66 23.88
C ARG A 193 9.32 -10.80 25.34
N GLN A 194 8.03 -10.58 25.59
CA GLN A 194 7.35 -11.00 26.81
C GLN A 194 6.04 -11.73 26.42
N ASN A 195 5.56 -12.63 27.27
CA ASN A 195 4.24 -13.24 27.09
C ASN A 195 3.18 -12.34 27.72
N GLY A 196 1.99 -12.32 27.12
CA GLY A 196 0.87 -11.50 27.61
C GLY A 196 -0.03 -11.02 26.49
N MET A 197 -0.97 -10.14 26.85
CA MET A 197 -1.84 -9.46 25.87
C MET A 197 -1.25 -8.12 25.43
N TYR A 198 -1.29 -7.86 24.12
CA TYR A 198 -0.71 -6.68 23.50
C TYR A 198 -1.74 -5.88 22.71
N LEU A 199 -1.49 -4.57 22.62
CA LEU A 199 -2.09 -3.68 21.63
C LEU A 199 -1.02 -3.31 20.61
N LEU A 200 -1.27 -3.62 19.35
CA LEU A 200 -0.44 -3.22 18.22
C LEU A 200 -1.10 -2.05 17.50
N VAL A 201 -0.29 -1.05 17.16
CA VAL A 201 -0.72 0.15 16.43
C VAL A 201 0.29 0.40 15.32
N ASP A 202 -0.08 0.05 14.09
CA ASP A 202 0.71 0.34 12.89
C ASP A 202 0.17 1.61 12.23
N VAL A 203 1.05 2.62 12.11
CA VAL A 203 0.74 3.93 11.53
C VAL A 203 1.40 4.01 10.16
N GLY A 204 0.64 3.62 9.13
CA GLY A 204 1.05 3.74 7.75
C GLY A 204 0.94 5.17 7.20
N ALA A 205 1.29 5.32 5.92
CA ALA A 205 1.07 6.57 5.20
C ALA A 205 -0.43 6.83 4.98
N SER A 206 -1.20 5.80 4.62
CA SER A 206 -2.63 5.93 4.30
C SER A 206 -3.55 5.38 5.39
N THR A 207 -3.11 4.37 6.13
CA THR A 207 -3.94 3.63 7.09
C THR A 207 -3.38 3.71 8.50
N LEU A 208 -4.26 3.47 9.47
CA LEU A 208 -3.97 3.19 10.87
C LEU A 208 -4.58 1.82 11.17
N ASP A 209 -3.73 0.85 11.40
CA ASP A 209 -4.09 -0.53 11.69
C ASP A 209 -3.92 -0.75 13.19
N VAL A 210 -4.99 -1.19 13.86
CA VAL A 210 -4.99 -1.40 15.31
C VAL A 210 -5.47 -2.80 15.61
N SER A 211 -4.70 -3.56 16.36
CA SER A 211 -5.12 -4.89 16.81
C SER A 211 -4.73 -5.18 18.23
N THR A 212 -5.44 -6.14 18.81
CA THR A 212 -5.06 -6.79 20.05
C THR A 212 -4.80 -8.26 19.79
N PHE A 213 -3.75 -8.79 20.41
CA PHE A 213 -3.38 -10.18 20.30
C PHE A 213 -2.84 -10.67 21.63
N ILE A 214 -2.87 -11.98 21.85
CA ILE A 214 -2.16 -12.61 22.96
C ILE A 214 -0.87 -13.18 22.37
N LEU A 215 0.24 -13.11 23.10
CA LEU A 215 1.46 -13.84 22.78
C LEU A 215 1.73 -14.82 23.92
N THR A 216 1.70 -16.11 23.60
CA THR A 216 2.01 -17.21 24.51
C THR A 216 3.00 -18.16 23.87
N GLU A 217 3.59 -19.02 24.69
CA GLU A 217 4.38 -20.16 24.24
C GLU A 217 3.61 -21.43 24.59
N GLU A 218 3.31 -22.24 23.58
CA GLU A 218 2.64 -23.53 23.73
C GLU A 218 3.51 -24.59 23.05
N ASP A 219 3.93 -25.63 23.77
CA ASP A 219 4.75 -26.74 23.24
C ASP A 219 6.07 -26.33 22.55
N ASN A 220 6.70 -25.24 23.00
CA ASN A 220 7.88 -24.57 22.39
C ASN A 220 7.59 -23.90 21.03
N GLU A 221 6.33 -23.66 20.71
CA GLU A 221 5.90 -22.86 19.56
C GLU A 221 5.21 -21.57 20.03
N ASP A 222 5.43 -20.48 19.29
CA ASP A 222 4.76 -19.21 19.56
C ASP A 222 3.29 -19.31 19.11
N SER A 223 2.36 -19.07 20.04
CA SER A 223 0.94 -18.91 19.75
C SER A 223 0.56 -17.44 19.85
N TYR A 224 -0.06 -16.90 18.80
CA TYR A 224 -0.43 -15.49 18.73
C TYR A 224 -1.85 -15.24 18.20
N PRO A 225 -2.90 -15.63 18.93
CA PRO A 225 -4.27 -15.40 18.49
C PRO A 225 -4.59 -13.90 18.46
N ILE A 226 -5.00 -13.41 17.28
CA ILE A 226 -5.58 -12.08 17.13
C ILE A 226 -6.96 -12.07 17.80
N LEU A 227 -7.12 -11.22 18.81
CA LEU A 227 -8.38 -11.08 19.52
C LEU A 227 -9.36 -10.20 18.74
N PHE A 228 -8.89 -9.04 18.29
CA PHE A 228 -9.68 -8.10 17.49
C PHE A 228 -8.74 -7.17 16.72
N ALA A 229 -9.04 -6.91 15.46
CA ALA A 229 -8.31 -5.98 14.61
C ALA A 229 -9.28 -5.06 13.87
N ASP A 230 -8.85 -3.82 13.63
CA ASP A 230 -9.61 -2.86 12.85
C ASP A 230 -8.69 -1.83 12.19
N ILE A 231 -9.18 -1.21 11.13
CA ILE A 231 -8.42 -0.34 10.24
C ILE A 231 -9.19 0.97 10.00
N GLY A 232 -8.45 2.07 9.82
CA GLY A 232 -9.00 3.34 9.39
C GLY A 232 -8.07 4.04 8.41
N ARG A 233 -8.64 4.87 7.52
CA ARG A 233 -7.88 5.75 6.61
C ARG A 233 -7.30 6.97 7.36
N LEU A 234 -6.42 6.68 8.31
CA LEU A 234 -5.92 7.62 9.32
C LEU A 234 -4.38 7.62 9.38
N GLY A 235 -3.73 7.40 8.24
CA GLY A 235 -2.27 7.46 8.13
C GLY A 235 -1.70 8.88 8.06
N GLY A 236 -0.37 8.99 8.16
CA GLY A 236 0.33 10.28 8.21
C GLY A 236 0.16 11.14 6.94
N TYR A 237 0.08 10.53 5.77
CA TYR A 237 -0.16 11.23 4.52
C TYR A 237 -1.62 11.69 4.36
N GLU A 238 -2.58 10.93 4.91
CA GLU A 238 -3.99 11.35 4.92
C GLU A 238 -4.21 12.56 5.86
N LEU A 239 -3.49 12.64 6.98
CA LEU A 239 -3.44 13.87 7.79
C LEU A 239 -2.92 15.05 6.97
N HIS A 240 -1.81 14.87 6.23
CA HIS A 240 -1.27 15.92 5.37
C HIS A 240 -2.27 16.37 4.31
N LYS A 241 -2.94 15.44 3.60
CA LYS A 241 -3.99 15.77 2.62
C LYS A 241 -5.13 16.55 3.27
N LYS A 242 -5.60 16.14 4.44
CA LYS A 242 -6.66 16.84 5.19
C LYS A 242 -6.24 18.27 5.55
N ARG A 243 -4.99 18.47 5.95
CA ARG A 243 -4.41 19.81 6.23
C ARG A 243 -4.36 20.68 4.98
N VAL A 244 -3.85 20.16 3.86
CA VAL A 244 -3.79 20.89 2.58
C VAL A 244 -5.18 21.29 2.12
N ASN A 245 -6.12 20.34 2.05
CA ASN A 245 -7.50 20.62 1.65
C ASN A 245 -8.18 21.64 2.55
N LYS A 246 -7.85 21.64 3.86
CA LYS A 246 -8.41 22.62 4.78
C LYS A 246 -7.93 24.04 4.47
N ILE A 247 -6.64 24.22 4.18
CA ILE A 247 -6.07 25.52 3.80
C ILE A 247 -6.66 25.98 2.46
N VAL A 248 -6.78 25.07 1.48
CA VAL A 248 -7.42 25.37 0.18
C VAL A 248 -8.82 25.92 0.39
N GLY A 249 -9.65 25.23 1.17
CA GLY A 249 -11.03 25.68 1.44
C GLY A 249 -11.10 27.03 2.17
N ILE A 250 -10.17 27.33 3.08
CA ILE A 250 -10.08 28.65 3.73
C ILE A 250 -9.77 29.74 2.70
N ILE A 251 -8.79 29.52 1.83
CA ILE A 251 -8.40 30.49 0.79
C ILE A 251 -9.53 30.68 -0.21
N GLU A 252 -10.16 29.61 -0.69
CA GLU A 252 -11.30 29.65 -1.59
C GLU A 252 -12.45 30.46 -0.98
N SER A 253 -12.80 30.21 0.28
CA SER A 253 -13.86 30.96 0.96
C SER A 253 -13.58 32.46 1.02
N LYS A 254 -12.32 32.86 1.27
CA LYS A 254 -11.92 34.28 1.28
C LYS A 254 -11.98 34.90 -0.10
N LEU A 255 -11.54 34.19 -1.14
CA LEU A 255 -11.60 34.67 -2.52
C LEU A 255 -13.05 34.77 -3.02
N CYS A 256 -13.93 33.84 -2.64
CA CYS A 256 -15.36 33.94 -2.90
C CYS A 256 -15.96 35.19 -2.24
N SER A 257 -15.68 35.41 -0.95
CA SER A 257 -16.15 36.61 -0.24
C SER A 257 -15.64 37.90 -0.87
N LEU A 258 -14.39 37.92 -1.37
CA LEU A 258 -13.84 39.05 -2.10
C LEU A 258 -14.58 39.28 -3.42
N SER A 259 -14.86 38.22 -4.17
CA SER A 259 -15.58 38.31 -5.44
C SER A 259 -17.01 38.83 -5.27
N GLU A 260 -17.67 38.47 -4.16
CA GLU A 260 -19.02 38.93 -3.81
C GLU A 260 -19.04 40.36 -3.27
N SER A 261 -17.89 40.88 -2.81
CA SER A 261 -17.78 42.23 -2.26
C SER A 261 -17.68 43.33 -3.33
N CYS A 262 -17.49 42.96 -4.60
CA CYS A 262 -17.46 43.89 -5.72
C CYS A 262 -18.67 43.71 -6.62
N ASP A 263 -19.36 44.81 -6.88
CA ASP A 263 -20.36 44.91 -7.94
C ASP A 263 -19.81 45.76 -9.11
N GLY A 264 -20.64 45.99 -10.13
CA GLY A 264 -20.25 46.79 -11.31
C GLY A 264 -20.01 48.28 -11.04
N ILE A 265 -20.18 48.75 -9.79
CA ILE A 265 -20.06 50.16 -9.41
C ILE A 265 -19.11 50.41 -8.23
N SER A 266 -18.70 49.36 -7.52
CA SER A 266 -17.78 49.41 -6.39
C SER A 266 -16.32 49.57 -6.86
N PRO A 267 -15.46 50.24 -6.07
CA PRO A 267 -14.02 50.23 -6.33
C PRO A 267 -13.50 48.81 -6.41
N LEU A 268 -12.56 48.57 -7.33
CA LEU A 268 -11.86 47.29 -7.39
C LEU A 268 -11.02 47.11 -6.10
N PRO A 269 -10.88 45.88 -5.58
CA PRO A 269 -10.05 45.61 -4.41
C PRO A 269 -8.59 45.96 -4.67
N GLU A 270 -7.87 46.30 -3.63
CA GLU A 270 -6.42 46.46 -3.71
C GLU A 270 -5.74 45.13 -4.05
N ARG A 271 -4.60 45.19 -4.74
CA ARG A 271 -3.85 44.00 -5.17
C ARG A 271 -3.56 43.02 -4.03
N LYS A 272 -3.32 43.50 -2.81
CA LYS A 272 -3.05 42.68 -1.63
C LYS A 272 -4.25 41.83 -1.19
N GLU A 273 -5.47 42.27 -1.47
CA GLU A 273 -6.71 41.59 -1.07
C GLU A 273 -6.92 40.30 -1.87
N TYR A 274 -6.38 40.24 -3.09
CA TYR A 274 -6.33 39.01 -3.90
C TYR A 274 -5.37 37.95 -3.36
N PHE A 275 -4.52 38.28 -2.39
CA PHE A 275 -3.60 37.37 -1.70
C PHE A 275 -3.92 37.34 -0.20
N PRO A 276 -5.04 36.73 0.19
CA PRO A 276 -5.55 36.86 1.54
C PRO A 276 -4.57 36.29 2.58
N GLU A 277 -4.25 37.09 3.59
CA GLU A 277 -3.51 36.62 4.76
C GLU A 277 -4.37 35.71 5.64
N LEU A 278 -3.71 34.75 6.31
CA LEU A 278 -4.36 33.91 7.30
C LEU A 278 -4.48 34.65 8.63
N THR A 279 -5.67 34.62 9.21
CA THR A 279 -6.03 35.24 10.48
C THR A 279 -6.01 34.20 11.60
N GLU A 280 -6.05 34.66 12.85
CA GLU A 280 -6.20 33.78 14.03
C GLU A 280 -7.42 32.85 13.94
N LYS A 281 -8.52 33.33 13.34
CA LYS A 281 -9.71 32.50 13.11
C LYS A 281 -9.41 31.35 12.14
N ASP A 282 -8.64 31.60 11.10
CA ASP A 282 -8.24 30.58 10.11
C ASP A 282 -7.29 29.55 10.74
N TYR A 283 -6.36 29.99 11.59
CA TYR A 283 -5.49 29.09 12.36
C TYR A 283 -6.27 28.22 13.35
N ALA A 284 -7.29 28.78 14.01
CA ALA A 284 -8.18 28.01 14.88
C ALA A 284 -8.98 26.97 14.07
N GLU A 285 -9.49 27.35 12.90
CA GLU A 285 -10.23 26.45 12.01
C GLU A 285 -9.35 25.32 11.44
N PHE A 286 -8.11 25.64 11.10
CA PHE A 286 -7.09 24.66 10.73
C PHE A 286 -6.80 23.69 11.89
N SER A 287 -6.58 24.23 13.09
CA SER A 287 -6.31 23.45 14.31
C SER A 287 -7.46 22.49 14.66
N ASN A 288 -8.70 22.89 14.40
CA ASN A 288 -9.88 22.03 14.58
C ASN A 288 -9.85 20.80 13.65
N SER A 289 -9.27 20.92 12.45
CA SER A 289 -9.10 19.79 11.53
C SER A 289 -8.16 18.71 12.08
N ASP A 290 -7.05 19.14 12.68
CA ASP A 290 -6.09 18.26 13.38
C ASP A 290 -6.72 17.60 14.61
N HIS A 291 -7.48 18.37 15.40
CA HIS A 291 -8.22 17.84 16.55
C HIS A 291 -9.25 16.78 16.13
N SER A 292 -9.98 17.03 15.04
CA SER A 292 -10.91 16.05 14.46
C SER A 292 -10.17 14.78 14.03
N PHE A 293 -9.04 14.90 13.31
CA PHE A 293 -8.28 13.72 12.89
C PHE A 293 -7.77 12.91 14.09
N ARG A 294 -7.24 13.58 15.11
CA ARG A 294 -6.81 12.93 16.36
C ARG A 294 -7.97 12.24 17.08
N LYS A 295 -9.15 12.84 17.07
CA LYS A 295 -10.37 12.25 17.63
C LYS A 295 -10.74 10.97 16.88
N ASP A 296 -10.65 10.96 15.56
CA ASP A 296 -10.93 9.78 14.73
C ASP A 296 -9.95 8.64 15.05
N CYS A 297 -8.64 8.92 15.19
CA CYS A 297 -7.65 7.94 15.64
C CYS A 297 -7.99 7.39 17.04
N SER A 298 -8.37 8.27 17.98
CA SER A 298 -8.74 7.86 19.33
C SER A 298 -10.00 6.98 19.34
N LEU A 299 -10.98 7.27 18.48
CA LEU A 299 -12.19 6.46 18.33
C LEU A 299 -11.86 5.05 17.82
N LEU A 300 -10.97 4.91 16.84
CA LEU A 300 -10.50 3.61 16.35
C LEU A 300 -9.83 2.79 17.46
N LEU A 301 -8.87 3.39 18.17
CA LEU A 301 -8.18 2.75 19.31
C LEU A 301 -9.16 2.31 20.40
N ARG A 302 -10.07 3.21 20.81
CA ARG A 302 -11.10 2.92 21.82
C ARG A 302 -12.05 1.81 21.38
N ARG A 303 -12.37 1.73 20.09
CA ARG A 303 -13.22 0.68 19.53
C ARG A 303 -12.53 -0.67 19.65
N VAL A 304 -11.26 -0.78 19.26
CA VAL A 304 -10.48 -2.02 19.35
C VAL A 304 -10.30 -2.47 20.80
N VAL A 305 -9.81 -1.59 21.67
CA VAL A 305 -9.62 -1.89 23.10
C VAL A 305 -10.96 -2.24 23.76
N GLY A 306 -12.00 -1.45 23.49
CA GLY A 306 -13.34 -1.65 24.05
C GLY A 306 -14.01 -2.95 23.60
N MET A 307 -13.88 -3.32 22.32
CA MET A 307 -14.38 -4.60 21.82
C MET A 307 -13.66 -5.78 22.45
N THR A 308 -12.35 -5.68 22.59
CA THR A 308 -11.52 -6.70 23.22
C THR A 308 -11.90 -6.90 24.69
N LYS A 309 -11.96 -5.81 25.46
CA LYS A 309 -12.35 -5.82 26.88
C LYS A 309 -13.78 -6.28 27.11
N LYS A 310 -14.72 -5.97 26.21
CA LYS A 310 -16.13 -6.34 26.41
C LYS A 310 -16.48 -7.73 25.91
N LYS A 311 -15.86 -8.19 24.81
CA LYS A 311 -16.34 -9.35 24.05
C LYS A 311 -15.32 -10.46 23.82
N ARG A 312 -14.01 -10.18 23.91
CA ARG A 312 -12.98 -11.15 23.52
C ARG A 312 -12.16 -11.66 24.70
N ASN A 313 -11.70 -10.78 25.58
CA ASN A 313 -10.93 -11.16 26.77
C ASN A 313 -11.21 -10.23 27.97
N PRO A 314 -12.41 -10.30 28.58
CA PRO A 314 -12.83 -9.35 29.62
C PRO A 314 -12.10 -9.48 30.97
N ARG A 315 -11.44 -10.61 31.22
CA ARG A 315 -10.83 -10.94 32.51
C ARG A 315 -9.29 -10.95 32.48
N SER A 316 -8.69 -10.46 31.40
CA SER A 316 -7.22 -10.30 31.30
C SER A 316 -6.67 -9.50 32.48
N ALA A 317 -5.50 -9.90 32.97
CA ALA A 317 -4.79 -9.19 34.05
C ALA A 317 -4.16 -7.87 33.58
N GLU A 318 -4.04 -7.69 32.27
CA GLU A 318 -3.37 -6.57 31.60
C GLU A 318 -4.28 -5.33 31.38
N TRP A 319 -5.54 -5.37 31.83
CA TRP A 319 -6.49 -4.24 31.74
C TRP A 319 -6.25 -3.13 32.76
#